data_AF-A0A7J4EPZ6-F1
#
_entry.id   AF-A0A7J4EPZ6-F1
#
_cell.length_a   1.000
_cell.length_b   1.000
_cell.length_c   1.000
_cell.angle_alpha   90.00
_cell.angle_beta   90.00
_cell.angle_gamma   90.00
#
_symmetry.space_group_name_H-M   'P 1'
#
loop_
_entity.id
_entity.type
_entity.pdbx_description
1 polymer ?
#
loop_
_entity_poly.entity_id
_entity_poly.type
_entity_poly.pdbx_seq_one_letter_code
_entity_poly.pdbx_strand_id
1 'polypeptide(L)' 'MSYDVIVIGAGPGGSMAARTAAEKGLDVLLV' A
#
# COMPACT_ATOMS: atom_id res chain seq x y z
N MET A 1 -1.48 -5.75 -14.99
CA MET A 1 -0.81 -5.22 -13.79
C MET A 1 -1.33 -6.02 -12.61
N SER A 2 -0.46 -6.57 -11.77
CA SER A 2 -0.84 -7.32 -10.57
C SER A 2 -0.15 -6.67 -9.39
N TYR A 3 -0.88 -6.54 -8.28
CA TYR A 3 -0.38 -6.04 -7.01
C TYR A 3 -0.80 -7.03 -5.93
N ASP A 4 0.03 -7.19 -4.91
CA ASP A 4 -0.32 -8.01 -3.74
C ASP A 4 -1.31 -7.25 -2.83
N VAL A 5 -1.18 -5.92 -2.78
CA VAL A 5 -2.05 -5.04 -1.99
C VAL A 5 -2.40 -3.78 -2.79
N ILE A 6 -3.68 -3.41 -2.79
CA ILE A 6 -4.15 -2.11 -3.27
C ILE A 6 -4.74 -1.35 -2.07
N VAL A 7 -4.21 -0.17 -1.79
CA VAL A 7 -4.69 0.74 -0.74
C VAL A 7 -5.44 1.89 -1.41
N ILE A 8 -6.68 2.13 -0.98
CA ILE A 8 -7.52 3.24 -1.48
C ILE A 8 -7.54 4.37 -0.44
N GLY A 9 -7.06 5.55 -0.81
CA GLY A 9 -6.98 6.77 -0.02
C GLY A 9 -5.62 6.99 0.66
N ALA A 10 -4.90 8.04 0.27
CA ALA A 10 -3.57 8.41 0.79
C ALA A 10 -3.58 9.22 2.11
N GLY A 11 -4.65 9.13 2.91
CA GLY A 11 -4.66 9.71 4.26
C GLY A 11 -3.63 9.05 5.20
N PRO A 12 -3.49 9.51 6.45
CA PRO A 12 -2.49 8.98 7.38
C PRO A 12 -2.54 7.46 7.54
N GLY A 13 -3.75 6.90 7.66
CA GLY A 13 -3.94 5.46 7.78
C GLY A 13 -3.55 4.70 6.51
N GLY A 14 -4.02 5.14 5.35
CA GLY A 14 -3.72 4.47 4.07
C GLY A 14 -2.24 4.56 3.69
N SER A 15 -1.62 5.73 3.88
CA SER A 15 -0.18 5.91 3.65
C SER A 15 0.66 5.04 4.59
N MET A 16 0.28 4.93 5.88
CA MET A 16 0.97 4.04 6.81
C MET A 16 0.78 2.56 6.46
N ALA A 17 -0.43 2.15 6.08
CA ALA A 17 -0.71 0.77 5.65
C ALA A 17 0.11 0.40 4.40
N ALA A 18 0.14 1.28 3.38
CA ALA A 18 0.92 1.09 2.18
C ALA A 18 2.42 0.98 2.47
N ARG A 19 2.96 1.88 3.31
CA ARG A 19 4.36 1.86 3.74
C ARG A 19 4.71 0.55 4.47
N THR A 20 3.89 0.14 5.44
CA THR A 20 4.12 -1.09 6.19
C THR A 20 4.04 -2.34 5.31
N ALA A 21 3.15 -2.38 4.32
CA ALA A 21 3.06 -3.49 3.36
C ALA A 21 4.29 -3.53 2.45
N ALA A 22 4.73 -2.38 1.92
CA ALA A 22 5.92 -2.27 1.09
C ALA A 22 7.22 -2.63 1.85
N GLU A 23 7.34 -2.22 3.13
CA GLU A 23 8.47 -2.60 4.00
C GLU A 23 8.58 -4.11 4.23
N LYS A 24 7.48 -4.87 4.02
CA LYS A 24 7.45 -6.33 4.08
C LYS A 24 7.70 -7.00 2.72
N GLY A 25 7.99 -6.22 1.67
CA GLY A 25 8.33 -6.72 0.34
C GLY A 25 7.14 -7.04 -0.57
N LEU A 26 5.92 -6.59 -0.21
CA LEU A 26 4.74 -6.74 -1.06
C LEU A 26 4.73 -5.69 -2.19
N ASP A 27 4.21 -6.05 -3.36
CA ASP A 27 3.95 -5.07 -4.42
C ASP A 27 2.65 -4.32 -4.13
N VAL A 28 2.76 -3.00 -3.89
CA VAL A 28 1.67 -2.17 -3.37
C VAL A 28 1.31 -1.07 -4.35
N LEU A 29 0.02 -0.96 -4.65
CA LEU A 29 -0.56 0.22 -5.29
C LEU A 29 -1.29 1.08 -4.25
N LEU A 30 -0.97 2.36 -4.16
CA LEU A 30 -1.74 3.36 -3.42
C LEU A 30 -2.46 4.27 -4.43
N VAL A 31 -3.79 4.34 -4.34
CA VAL A 31 -4.65 5.20 -5.18
C VAL A 31 -5.51 6.13 -4.36
#